data_AF-A0A9D4D561-F1
#
_entry.id   AF-A0A9D4D561-F1
#
_cell.length_a   1.000
_cell.length_b   1.000
_cell.length_c   1.000
_cell.angle_alpha   90.00
_cell.angle_beta   90.00
_cell.angle_gamma   90.00
#
_symmetry.space_group_name_H-M   'P 1'
#
loop_
_entity.id
_entity.type
_entity.pdbx_description
1 polymer ?
#
loop_
_entity_poly.entity_id
_entity_poly.type
_entity_poly.pdbx_seq_one_letter_code
_entity_poly.pdbx_strand_id
1 'polypeptide(L)'
;MPWYVHVLIVYFSQCSKVTLINELTNTQPTDLQGLSVELETVLGEIKSLQISQELSVQSLLRTYKEHRAVMIEQMRGNLNTNIDKCCNSSVGTLGKNFKEKMCWSVLSIMNEFDTITAKELKEMQDEFISIKGSVTSSIHKCTSLHNDLSQFYEIVQKIGDNKELCLIASIKCKHIIQQALTLLGESGKAFNVQRKYEYNVRIPSDSFTCDISGICVLPDGQVLVADSYNERVKLLNQQYQVVSHWNMKSSPVDICLITPSEVAVAVNTINTHENIHEVQFITVNQGKLVPGRKFQLQHECRGIAHHQGDLFVTSGKELYKYSLNGKLICRLYEDFDYNTGKNHGESILITFVLCTGICLAIVGKGVLSQIVLF
;
A
#
# COMPACT_ATOMS: atom_id res chain seq x y z
N MET A 1 20.16 -23.69 -11.19
CA MET A 1 18.84 -23.41 -10.61
C MET A 1 18.38 -22.06 -11.14
N PRO A 2 17.15 -21.91 -11.69
CA PRO A 2 16.62 -20.60 -12.02
C PRO A 2 16.15 -19.92 -10.73
N TRP A 3 16.47 -18.64 -10.57
CA TRP A 3 16.22 -17.87 -9.34
C TRP A 3 15.26 -16.73 -9.65
N TYR A 4 14.33 -16.48 -8.74
CA TYR A 4 13.16 -15.64 -8.97
C TYR A 4 13.07 -14.50 -7.95
N VAL A 5 12.55 -13.34 -8.38
CA VAL A 5 12.30 -12.17 -7.53
C VAL A 5 10.85 -12.16 -7.05
N HIS A 6 10.61 -11.83 -5.78
CA HIS A 6 9.27 -11.65 -5.21
C HIS A 6 8.86 -10.18 -5.31
N VAL A 7 7.83 -9.88 -6.09
CA VAL A 7 7.21 -8.55 -6.15
C VAL A 7 5.87 -8.61 -5.44
N LEU A 8 5.70 -7.81 -4.38
CA LEU A 8 4.44 -7.68 -3.64
C LEU A 8 3.71 -6.40 -4.10
N ILE A 9 2.47 -6.54 -4.55
CA ILE A 9 1.62 -5.42 -4.98
C ILE A 9 0.39 -5.39 -4.06
N VAL A 10 0.18 -4.26 -3.37
CA VAL A 10 -0.94 -4.05 -2.44
C VAL A 10 -1.72 -2.81 -2.86
N TYR A 11 -3.05 -2.93 -2.99
CA TYR A 11 -3.97 -1.85 -3.35
C TYR A 11 -4.62 -1.22 -2.09
N PHE A 12 -4.81 0.10 -2.06
CA PHE A 12 -5.38 0.84 -0.93
C PHE A 12 -6.45 1.86 -1.35
N SER A 13 -7.44 2.13 -0.49
CA SER A 13 -8.35 3.30 -0.55
C SER A 13 -8.27 4.11 0.76
N GLN A 14 -8.06 5.43 0.66
CA GLN A 14 -7.68 6.35 1.75
C GLN A 14 -8.82 6.83 2.68
N CYS A 15 -8.44 7.27 3.89
CA CYS A 15 -8.98 8.44 4.61
C CYS A 15 -7.75 9.29 5.03
N SER A 16 -7.75 10.60 4.81
CA SER A 16 -6.54 11.44 4.90
C SER A 16 -6.74 12.62 5.85
N LYS A 17 -6.09 12.58 7.03
CA LYS A 17 -5.58 13.72 7.83
C LYS A 17 -5.09 13.20 9.20
N VAL A 18 -3.76 13.21 9.43
CA VAL A 18 -3.12 12.82 10.70
C VAL A 18 -2.03 13.83 11.08
N THR A 19 -2.36 15.13 10.99
CA THR A 19 -1.44 16.21 11.41
C THR A 19 -1.75 16.71 12.84
N LEU A 20 -2.82 16.20 13.46
CA LEU A 20 -3.37 16.73 14.72
C LEU A 20 -2.61 16.33 16.01
N ILE A 21 -1.57 15.51 15.91
CA ILE A 21 -1.06 14.73 17.06
C ILE A 21 -0.16 15.56 18.01
N ASN A 22 0.51 16.61 17.54
CA ASN A 22 1.50 17.35 18.35
C ASN A 22 1.02 18.66 18.97
N GLU A 23 -0.13 19.21 18.55
CA GLU A 23 -0.63 20.49 19.09
C GLU A 23 -1.44 20.33 20.38
N LEU A 24 -2.05 19.15 20.58
CA LEU A 24 -3.05 18.87 21.62
C LEU A 24 -2.58 18.93 23.09
N THR A 25 -1.27 18.95 23.36
CA THR A 25 -0.75 19.01 24.74
C THR A 25 -0.57 20.43 25.27
N ASN A 26 -0.67 21.46 24.41
CA ASN A 26 -0.47 22.87 24.76
C ASN A 26 -1.62 23.81 24.36
N THR A 27 -2.72 23.29 23.82
CA THR A 27 -3.83 24.06 23.22
C THR A 27 -4.71 24.79 24.24
N GLN A 28 -5.10 26.03 23.90
CA GLN A 28 -6.01 26.89 24.66
C GLN A 28 -7.48 26.44 24.44
N PRO A 29 -8.44 26.84 25.31
CA PRO A 29 -9.86 26.46 25.17
C PRO A 29 -10.50 26.83 23.83
N THR A 30 -9.96 27.81 23.11
CA THR A 30 -10.39 28.20 21.75
C THR A 30 -10.17 27.12 20.70
N ASP A 31 -9.24 26.19 20.94
CA ASP A 31 -8.85 25.16 19.97
C ASP A 31 -9.80 23.93 20.00
N LEU A 32 -10.62 23.79 21.04
CA LEU A 32 -11.59 22.69 21.20
C LEU A 32 -12.72 22.76 20.16
N GLN A 33 -13.10 23.95 19.71
CA GLN A 33 -14.10 24.12 18.66
C GLN A 33 -13.56 23.65 17.30
N GLY A 34 -12.27 23.85 17.04
CA GLY A 34 -11.58 23.30 15.86
C GLY A 34 -11.59 21.77 15.85
N LEU A 35 -11.29 21.15 17.00
CA LEU A 35 -11.33 19.70 17.17
C LEU A 35 -12.72 19.09 16.92
N SER A 36 -13.79 19.73 17.40
CA SER A 36 -15.15 19.26 17.16
C SER A 36 -15.50 19.26 15.66
N VAL A 37 -15.16 20.34 14.95
CA VAL A 37 -15.36 20.47 13.49
C VAL A 37 -14.55 19.43 12.71
N GLU A 38 -13.32 19.18 13.14
CA GLU A 38 -12.45 18.20 12.50
C GLU A 38 -12.93 16.77 12.75
N LEU A 39 -13.42 16.46 13.95
CA LEU A 39 -13.99 15.15 14.27
C LEU A 39 -15.27 14.88 13.48
N GLU A 40 -16.13 15.89 13.28
CA GLU A 40 -17.29 15.82 12.38
C GLU A 40 -16.87 15.59 10.93
N THR A 41 -15.80 16.25 10.49
CA THR A 41 -15.24 16.06 9.15
C THR A 41 -14.77 14.61 8.96
N VAL A 42 -14.01 14.08 9.91
CA VAL A 42 -13.54 12.68 9.90
C VAL A 42 -14.72 11.70 9.94
N LEU A 43 -15.74 11.95 10.76
CA LEU A 43 -16.96 11.14 10.78
C LEU A 43 -17.69 11.15 9.44
N GLY A 44 -17.76 12.30 8.78
CA GLY A 44 -18.31 12.46 7.43
C GLY A 44 -17.53 11.64 6.39
N GLU A 45 -16.20 11.70 6.44
CA GLU A 45 -15.33 10.92 5.54
C GLU A 45 -15.47 9.41 5.77
N ILE A 46 -15.49 8.95 7.03
CA ILE A 46 -15.68 7.53 7.36
C ILE A 46 -17.03 7.02 6.84
N LYS A 47 -18.11 7.79 7.01
CA LYS A 47 -19.45 7.44 6.49
C LYS A 47 -19.45 7.38 4.96
N SER A 48 -18.81 8.35 4.30
CA SER A 48 -18.66 8.38 2.83
C SER A 48 -17.90 7.15 2.32
N LEU A 49 -16.78 6.79 2.98
CA LEU A 49 -16.00 5.61 2.63
C LEU A 49 -16.79 4.31 2.83
N GLN A 50 -17.56 4.20 3.91
CA GLN A 50 -18.44 3.05 4.12
C GLN A 50 -19.43 2.91 2.96
N ILE A 51 -20.11 4.00 2.58
CA ILE A 51 -21.06 3.99 1.46
C ILE A 51 -20.36 3.61 0.15
N SER A 52 -19.19 4.17 -0.12
CA SER A 52 -18.40 3.87 -1.32
C SER A 52 -17.98 2.40 -1.39
N GLN A 53 -17.57 1.81 -0.26
CA GLN A 53 -17.21 0.39 -0.19
C GLN A 53 -18.43 -0.51 -0.39
N GLU A 54 -19.58 -0.18 0.23
CA GLU A 54 -20.82 -0.90 0.02
C GLU A 54 -21.24 -0.89 -1.47
N LEU A 55 -21.16 0.27 -2.14
CA LEU A 55 -21.46 0.39 -3.56
C LEU A 55 -20.48 -0.41 -4.43
N SER A 56 -19.18 -0.39 -4.12
CA SER A 56 -18.16 -1.14 -4.85
C SER A 56 -18.41 -2.65 -4.77
N VAL A 57 -18.73 -3.17 -3.58
CA VAL A 57 -19.06 -4.58 -3.39
C VAL A 57 -20.35 -4.96 -4.11
N GLN A 58 -21.39 -4.12 -4.07
CA GLN A 58 -22.62 -4.35 -4.82
C GLN A 58 -22.38 -4.38 -6.33
N SER A 59 -21.49 -3.52 -6.83
CA SER A 59 -21.08 -3.50 -8.24
C SER A 59 -20.34 -4.78 -8.62
N LEU A 60 -19.33 -5.19 -7.84
CA LEU A 60 -18.58 -6.43 -8.06
C LEU A 60 -19.50 -7.65 -8.07
N LEU A 61 -20.43 -7.72 -7.11
CA LEU A 61 -21.41 -8.80 -7.02
C LEU A 61 -22.32 -8.84 -8.26
N ARG A 62 -22.69 -7.67 -8.81
CA ARG A 62 -23.47 -7.57 -10.05
C ARG A 62 -22.67 -8.07 -11.25
N THR A 63 -21.45 -7.55 -11.46
CA THR A 63 -20.56 -7.97 -12.56
C THR A 63 -20.29 -9.47 -12.51
N TYR A 64 -20.06 -10.02 -11.32
CA TYR A 64 -19.87 -11.45 -11.13
C TYR A 64 -21.10 -12.27 -11.56
N LYS A 65 -22.31 -11.85 -11.16
CA LYS A 65 -23.56 -12.51 -11.57
C LYS A 65 -23.76 -12.48 -13.08
N GLU A 66 -23.43 -11.36 -13.72
CA GLU A 66 -23.52 -11.18 -15.17
C GLU A 66 -22.52 -12.08 -15.91
N HIS A 67 -21.24 -12.07 -15.51
CA HIS A 67 -20.22 -12.95 -16.09
C HIS A 67 -20.56 -14.43 -15.91
N ARG A 68 -21.09 -14.82 -14.75
CA ARG A 68 -21.56 -16.19 -14.50
C ARG A 68 -22.68 -16.57 -15.46
N ALA A 69 -23.68 -15.70 -15.66
CA ALA A 69 -24.78 -15.98 -16.58
C ALA A 69 -24.28 -16.20 -18.01
N VAL A 70 -23.34 -15.36 -18.48
CA VAL A 70 -22.73 -15.50 -19.82
C VAL A 70 -21.95 -16.81 -19.93
N MET A 71 -21.12 -17.14 -18.94
CA MET A 71 -20.30 -18.36 -18.95
C MET A 71 -21.18 -19.63 -18.95
N ILE A 72 -22.27 -19.65 -18.17
CA ILE A 72 -23.23 -20.76 -18.15
C ILE A 72 -23.88 -20.94 -19.54
N GLU A 73 -24.32 -19.86 -20.17
CA GLU A 73 -24.93 -19.94 -21.50
C GLU A 73 -23.93 -20.38 -22.58
N GLN A 74 -22.68 -19.92 -22.51
CA GLN A 74 -21.61 -20.40 -23.39
C GLN A 74 -21.31 -21.89 -23.22
N MET A 75 -21.19 -22.35 -21.96
CA MET A 75 -20.97 -23.77 -21.66
C MET A 75 -22.14 -24.63 -22.14
N ARG A 76 -23.38 -24.18 -21.93
CA ARG A 76 -24.59 -24.82 -22.44
C ARG A 76 -24.61 -24.90 -23.97
N GLY A 77 -24.25 -23.81 -24.66
CA GLY A 77 -24.16 -23.78 -26.13
C GLY A 77 -23.11 -24.74 -26.69
N ASN A 78 -21.91 -24.75 -26.09
CA ASN A 78 -20.82 -25.66 -26.47
C ASN A 78 -21.20 -27.12 -26.23
N LEU A 79 -21.84 -27.40 -25.09
CA LEU A 79 -22.30 -28.73 -24.75
C LEU A 79 -23.35 -29.23 -25.75
N ASN A 80 -24.38 -28.43 -26.04
CA ASN A 80 -25.41 -28.80 -27.00
C ASN A 80 -24.80 -29.10 -28.38
N THR A 81 -23.88 -28.25 -28.84
CA THR A 81 -23.15 -28.46 -30.09
C THR A 81 -22.38 -29.79 -30.10
N ASN A 82 -21.72 -30.14 -29.00
CA ASN A 82 -20.97 -31.39 -28.88
C ASN A 82 -21.88 -32.62 -28.80
N ILE A 83 -23.01 -32.52 -28.08
CA ILE A 83 -24.03 -33.57 -28.05
C ILE A 83 -24.58 -33.82 -29.45
N ASP A 84 -24.92 -32.77 -30.19
CA ASP A 84 -25.46 -32.89 -31.55
C ASP A 84 -24.45 -33.52 -32.50
N LYS A 85 -23.18 -33.09 -32.45
CA LYS A 85 -22.08 -33.71 -33.21
C LYS A 85 -21.94 -35.20 -32.91
N CYS A 86 -21.99 -35.58 -31.63
CA CYS A 86 -21.82 -36.96 -31.20
C CYS A 86 -23.05 -37.84 -31.54
N CYS A 87 -24.25 -37.28 -31.49
CA CYS A 87 -25.48 -37.94 -31.90
C CYS A 87 -25.51 -38.19 -33.41
N ASN A 88 -25.09 -37.22 -34.21
CA ASN A 88 -25.08 -37.34 -35.67
C ASN A 88 -24.01 -38.30 -36.20
N SER A 89 -22.94 -38.54 -35.42
CA SER A 89 -21.88 -39.50 -35.79
C SER A 89 -22.16 -40.95 -35.38
N SER A 90 -23.17 -41.20 -34.54
CA SER A 90 -23.40 -42.51 -33.89
C SER A 90 -24.73 -43.11 -34.34
N VAL A 91 -24.74 -43.84 -35.47
CA VAL A 91 -25.96 -44.47 -36.01
C VAL A 91 -26.22 -45.82 -35.31
N GLY A 92 -27.14 -45.84 -34.33
CA GLY A 92 -27.68 -47.09 -33.75
C GLY A 92 -28.16 -47.00 -32.29
N THR A 93 -28.80 -48.07 -31.79
CA THR A 93 -29.39 -48.21 -30.43
C THR A 93 -28.38 -47.99 -29.30
N LEU A 94 -27.08 -48.23 -29.55
CA LEU A 94 -25.97 -47.89 -28.66
C LEU A 94 -25.86 -46.37 -28.38
N GLY A 95 -26.28 -45.52 -29.33
CA GLY A 95 -26.25 -44.06 -29.20
C GLY A 95 -27.21 -43.52 -28.14
N LYS A 96 -28.36 -44.16 -27.88
CA LYS A 96 -29.32 -43.70 -26.86
C LYS A 96 -28.79 -43.85 -25.44
N ASN A 97 -28.28 -45.03 -25.09
CA ASN A 97 -27.73 -45.29 -23.75
C ASN A 97 -26.45 -44.46 -23.48
N PHE A 98 -25.65 -44.21 -24.51
CA PHE A 98 -24.49 -43.35 -24.41
C PHE A 98 -24.88 -41.87 -24.18
N LYS A 99 -25.90 -41.38 -24.91
CA LYS A 99 -26.44 -40.03 -24.74
C LYS A 99 -26.96 -39.79 -23.32
N GLU A 100 -27.73 -40.73 -22.77
CA GLU A 100 -28.25 -40.61 -21.41
C GLU A 100 -27.13 -40.55 -20.36
N LYS A 101 -26.13 -41.44 -20.45
CA LYS A 101 -24.98 -41.43 -19.51
C LYS A 101 -24.16 -40.16 -19.59
N MET A 102 -23.90 -39.65 -20.80
CA MET A 102 -23.21 -38.36 -21.00
C MET A 102 -24.01 -37.20 -20.40
N CYS A 103 -25.32 -37.15 -20.61
CA CYS A 103 -26.18 -36.12 -20.01
C CYS A 103 -26.10 -36.15 -18.47
N TRP A 104 -26.13 -37.33 -17.85
CA TRP A 104 -26.00 -37.47 -16.39
C TRP A 104 -24.63 -37.02 -15.87
N SER A 105 -23.53 -37.41 -16.52
CA SER A 105 -22.18 -36.97 -16.13
C SER A 105 -22.01 -35.46 -16.23
N VAL A 106 -22.53 -34.85 -17.29
CA VAL A 106 -22.46 -33.39 -17.45
C VAL A 106 -23.34 -32.66 -16.44
N LEU A 107 -24.55 -33.16 -16.17
CA LEU A 107 -25.41 -32.61 -15.13
C LEU A 107 -24.75 -32.69 -13.75
N SER A 108 -24.02 -33.78 -13.46
CA SER A 108 -23.24 -33.94 -12.23
C SER A 108 -22.13 -32.89 -12.12
N ILE A 109 -21.36 -32.66 -13.19
CA ILE A 109 -20.30 -31.64 -13.22
C ILE A 109 -20.88 -30.23 -13.05
N MET A 110 -22.02 -29.95 -13.69
CA MET A 110 -22.71 -28.66 -13.53
C MET A 110 -23.16 -28.44 -12.08
N ASN A 111 -23.71 -29.46 -11.42
CA ASN A 111 -24.10 -29.39 -10.01
C ASN A 111 -22.89 -29.20 -9.08
N GLU A 112 -21.77 -29.87 -9.34
CA GLU A 112 -20.52 -29.65 -8.58
C GLU A 112 -19.98 -28.23 -8.76
N PHE A 113 -20.00 -27.72 -9.99
CA PHE A 113 -19.58 -26.34 -10.27
C PHE A 113 -20.47 -25.31 -9.57
N ASP A 114 -21.80 -25.52 -9.58
CA ASP A 114 -22.75 -24.68 -8.84
C ASP A 114 -22.51 -24.74 -7.34
N THR A 115 -22.13 -25.91 -6.79
CA THR A 115 -21.82 -26.10 -5.37
C THR A 115 -20.54 -25.37 -4.96
N ILE A 116 -19.46 -25.49 -5.74
CA ILE A 116 -18.18 -24.78 -5.50
C ILE A 116 -18.41 -23.27 -5.56
N THR A 117 -19.12 -22.82 -6.59
CA THR A 117 -19.44 -21.39 -6.79
C THR A 117 -20.28 -20.83 -5.64
N ALA A 118 -21.31 -21.56 -5.18
CA ALA A 118 -22.13 -21.15 -4.06
C ALA A 118 -21.33 -21.06 -2.75
N LYS A 119 -20.36 -21.97 -2.56
CA LYS A 119 -19.45 -21.94 -1.41
C LYS A 119 -18.54 -20.72 -1.43
N GLU A 120 -17.84 -20.44 -2.54
CA GLU A 120 -16.96 -19.27 -2.66
C GLU A 120 -17.75 -17.96 -2.47
N LEU A 121 -18.96 -17.89 -3.04
CA LEU A 121 -19.84 -16.73 -2.88
C LEU A 121 -20.26 -16.53 -1.42
N LYS A 122 -20.56 -17.63 -0.72
CA LYS A 122 -20.92 -17.60 0.70
C LYS A 122 -19.73 -17.14 1.55
N GLU A 123 -18.52 -17.65 1.28
CA GLU A 123 -17.30 -17.24 1.99
C GLU A 123 -17.03 -15.74 1.81
N MET A 124 -17.16 -15.22 0.59
CA MET A 124 -17.06 -13.77 0.32
C MET A 124 -18.16 -12.96 1.03
N GLN A 125 -19.40 -13.47 1.08
CA GLN A 125 -20.50 -12.82 1.80
C GLN A 125 -20.26 -12.79 3.30
N ASP A 126 -19.79 -13.90 3.89
CA ASP A 126 -19.50 -14.01 5.31
C ASP A 126 -18.33 -13.09 5.71
N GLU A 127 -17.27 -13.01 4.88
CA GLU A 127 -16.17 -12.06 5.07
C GLU A 127 -16.65 -10.60 5.00
N PHE A 128 -17.51 -10.27 4.02
CA PHE A 128 -18.09 -8.94 3.91
C PHE A 128 -18.96 -8.57 5.12
N ILE A 129 -19.81 -9.49 5.59
CA ILE A 129 -20.63 -9.28 6.80
C ILE A 129 -19.73 -9.03 8.02
N SER A 130 -18.65 -9.79 8.16
CA SER A 130 -17.66 -9.61 9.22
C SER A 130 -17.01 -8.22 9.17
N ILE A 131 -16.53 -7.80 7.99
CA ILE A 131 -15.95 -6.46 7.77
C ILE A 131 -16.98 -5.37 8.08
N LYS A 132 -18.22 -5.52 7.59
CA LYS A 132 -19.31 -4.57 7.85
C LYS A 132 -19.61 -4.44 9.34
N GLY A 133 -19.61 -5.56 10.07
CA GLY A 133 -19.77 -5.56 11.53
C GLY A 133 -18.65 -4.81 12.24
N SER A 134 -17.40 -5.03 11.82
CA SER A 134 -16.22 -4.33 12.36
C SER A 134 -16.30 -2.82 12.12
N VAL A 135 -16.61 -2.40 10.88
CA VAL A 135 -16.74 -0.97 10.52
C VAL A 135 -17.86 -0.30 11.30
N THR A 136 -19.03 -0.96 11.39
CA THR A 136 -20.18 -0.44 12.15
C THR A 136 -19.84 -0.25 13.62
N SER A 137 -19.10 -1.20 14.21
CA SER A 137 -18.62 -1.11 15.59
C SER A 137 -17.67 0.09 15.79
N SER A 138 -16.71 0.28 14.88
CA SER A 138 -15.80 1.44 14.92
C SER A 138 -16.55 2.77 14.78
N ILE A 139 -17.54 2.86 13.88
CA ILE A 139 -18.37 4.06 13.73
C ILE A 139 -19.17 4.33 15.00
N HIS A 140 -19.73 3.31 15.63
CA HIS A 140 -20.46 3.47 16.88
C HIS A 140 -19.55 4.00 17.99
N LYS A 141 -18.31 3.49 18.10
CA LYS A 141 -17.31 4.00 19.05
C LYS A 141 -16.94 5.46 18.76
N CYS A 142 -16.68 5.83 17.50
CA CYS A 142 -16.40 7.22 17.12
C CYS A 142 -17.58 8.15 17.39
N THR A 143 -18.81 7.70 17.15
CA THR A 143 -20.03 8.48 17.42
C THR A 143 -20.22 8.67 18.93
N SER A 144 -19.99 7.64 19.74
CA SER A 144 -20.01 7.76 21.21
C SER A 144 -18.98 8.78 21.68
N LEU A 145 -17.75 8.69 21.16
CA LEU A 145 -16.67 9.61 21.51
C LEU A 145 -16.99 11.05 21.13
N HIS A 146 -17.61 11.25 19.96
CA HIS A 146 -18.09 12.56 19.51
C HIS A 146 -19.14 13.13 20.48
N ASN A 147 -20.11 12.32 20.88
CA ASN A 147 -21.15 12.75 21.83
C ASN A 147 -20.54 13.13 23.18
N ASP A 148 -19.55 12.37 23.67
CA ASP A 148 -18.84 12.67 24.90
C ASP A 148 -18.05 13.99 24.80
N LEU A 149 -17.39 14.24 23.67
CA LEU A 149 -16.69 15.51 23.38
C LEU A 149 -17.65 16.70 23.28
N SER A 150 -18.79 16.52 22.63
CA SER A 150 -19.81 17.58 22.49
C SER A 150 -20.44 17.94 23.83
N GLN A 151 -20.81 16.96 24.65
CA GLN A 151 -21.30 17.20 26.02
C GLN A 151 -20.24 17.88 26.88
N PHE A 152 -18.98 17.45 26.75
CA PHE A 152 -17.87 18.05 27.44
C PHE A 152 -17.67 19.52 27.07
N TYR A 153 -17.77 19.85 25.77
CA TYR A 153 -17.67 21.23 25.29
C TYR A 153 -18.77 22.13 25.89
N GLU A 154 -20.00 21.64 25.98
CA GLU A 154 -21.09 22.37 26.65
C GLU A 154 -20.80 22.62 28.14
N ILE A 155 -20.21 21.63 28.83
CA ILE A 155 -19.81 21.76 30.24
C ILE A 155 -18.72 22.84 30.38
N VAL A 156 -17.70 22.83 29.52
CA VAL A 156 -16.63 23.83 29.52
C VAL A 156 -17.19 25.24 29.30
N GLN A 157 -18.13 25.41 28.35
CA GLN A 157 -18.78 26.70 28.11
C GLN A 157 -19.57 27.21 29.33
N LYS A 158 -20.23 26.32 30.09
CA LYS A 158 -21.00 26.68 31.29
C LYS A 158 -20.12 27.03 32.50
N ILE A 159 -18.91 26.50 32.55
CA ILE A 159 -17.99 26.64 33.68
C ILE A 159 -17.27 28.01 33.70
N GLY A 160 -17.12 28.66 32.55
CA GLY A 160 -16.43 29.95 32.43
C GLY A 160 -14.95 29.86 32.84
N ASP A 161 -14.39 30.94 33.38
CA ASP A 161 -12.95 31.07 33.71
C ASP A 161 -12.51 30.32 34.99
N ASN A 162 -13.29 29.35 35.47
CA ASN A 162 -12.93 28.60 36.67
C ASN A 162 -11.79 27.60 36.38
N LYS A 163 -10.56 28.03 36.68
CA LYS A 163 -9.30 27.30 36.44
C LYS A 163 -9.29 25.87 36.99
N GLU A 164 -9.93 25.62 38.12
CA GLU A 164 -9.91 24.30 38.77
C GLU A 164 -10.79 23.29 38.02
N LEU A 165 -11.93 23.76 37.53
CA LEU A 165 -12.82 22.97 36.67
C LEU A 165 -12.26 22.81 35.25
N CYS A 166 -11.54 23.79 34.70
CA CYS A 166 -10.81 23.66 33.44
C CYS A 166 -9.72 22.55 33.52
N LEU A 167 -9.06 22.40 34.67
CA LEU A 167 -8.04 21.35 34.86
C LEU A 167 -8.67 19.96 34.84
N ILE A 168 -9.78 19.76 35.57
CA ILE A 168 -10.53 18.49 35.55
C ILE A 168 -11.01 18.17 34.13
N ALA A 169 -11.42 19.21 33.40
CA ALA A 169 -11.86 19.08 32.03
C ALA A 169 -10.71 18.57 31.12
N SER A 170 -9.52 19.19 31.22
CA SER A 170 -8.34 18.81 30.42
C SER A 170 -7.92 17.33 30.60
N ILE A 171 -8.01 16.80 31.83
CA ILE A 171 -7.66 15.41 32.15
C ILE A 171 -8.60 14.42 31.45
N LYS A 172 -9.91 14.69 31.46
CA LYS A 172 -10.89 13.87 30.75
C LYS A 172 -10.68 13.93 29.23
N CYS A 173 -10.38 15.10 28.68
CA CYS A 173 -10.13 15.29 27.25
C CYS A 173 -8.91 14.48 26.78
N LYS A 174 -7.81 14.50 27.57
CA LYS A 174 -6.61 13.70 27.28
C LYS A 174 -6.90 12.20 27.24
N HIS A 175 -7.77 11.71 28.12
CA HIS A 175 -8.17 10.29 28.14
C HIS A 175 -8.98 9.90 26.89
N ILE A 176 -9.94 10.75 26.49
CA ILE A 176 -10.76 10.56 25.29
C ILE A 176 -9.89 10.56 24.02
N ILE A 177 -8.96 11.51 23.90
CA ILE A 177 -8.00 11.58 22.78
C ILE A 177 -7.13 10.33 22.73
N GLN A 178 -6.63 9.87 23.88
CA GLN A 178 -5.82 8.65 23.95
C GLN A 178 -6.61 7.42 23.48
N GLN A 179 -7.89 7.29 23.86
CA GLN A 179 -8.74 6.20 23.37
C GLN A 179 -9.00 6.28 21.86
N ALA A 180 -9.20 7.49 21.32
CA ALA A 180 -9.33 7.71 19.88
C ALA A 180 -8.07 7.28 19.11
N LEU A 181 -6.90 7.66 19.64
CA LEU A 181 -5.60 7.31 19.06
C LEU A 181 -5.34 5.80 19.12
N THR A 182 -5.70 5.14 20.23
CA THR A 182 -5.62 3.67 20.32
C THR A 182 -6.54 3.00 19.30
N LEU A 183 -7.78 3.48 19.12
CA LEU A 183 -8.71 2.95 18.12
C LEU A 183 -8.22 3.15 16.67
N LEU A 184 -7.51 4.25 16.40
CA LEU A 184 -6.89 4.52 15.10
C LEU A 184 -5.59 3.73 14.88
N GLY A 185 -4.84 3.44 15.95
CA GLY A 185 -3.57 2.71 15.91
C GLY A 185 -3.71 1.18 15.89
N GLU A 186 -4.80 0.63 16.41
CA GLU A 186 -5.03 -0.83 16.49
C GLU A 186 -5.38 -1.48 15.14
N SER A 187 -5.60 -0.72 14.06
CA SER A 187 -5.86 -1.29 12.73
C SER A 187 -4.59 -1.64 11.97
N GLY A 188 -3.57 -2.18 12.64
CA GLY A 188 -2.45 -2.86 12.01
C GLY A 188 -2.95 -4.12 11.31
N LYS A 189 -3.61 -3.97 10.16
CA LYS A 189 -4.06 -5.09 9.34
C LYS A 189 -2.83 -5.84 8.90
N ALA A 190 -2.63 -7.04 9.47
CA ALA A 190 -1.70 -8.00 8.92
C ALA A 190 -2.18 -8.35 7.51
N PHE A 191 -1.42 -7.97 6.49
CA PHE A 191 -1.72 -8.30 5.11
C PHE A 191 -1.27 -9.73 4.83
N ASN A 192 -2.21 -10.61 4.50
CA ASN A 192 -1.87 -11.95 4.03
C ASN A 192 -1.52 -11.88 2.54
N VAL A 193 -0.34 -12.39 2.19
CA VAL A 193 0.07 -12.54 0.79
C VAL A 193 -0.81 -13.60 0.15
N GLN A 194 -1.75 -13.20 -0.71
CA GLN A 194 -2.66 -14.13 -1.37
C GLN A 194 -1.99 -14.96 -2.47
N ARG A 195 -1.09 -14.33 -3.25
CA ARG A 195 -0.39 -14.97 -4.36
C ARG A 195 1.04 -14.46 -4.45
N LYS A 196 1.93 -15.36 -4.86
CA LYS A 196 3.33 -15.07 -5.10
C LYS A 196 3.67 -15.44 -6.54
N TYR A 197 4.23 -14.47 -7.25
CA TYR A 197 4.73 -14.64 -8.60
C TYR A 197 6.23 -14.37 -8.62
N GLU A 198 6.87 -14.95 -9.63
CA GLU A 198 8.30 -15.12 -9.67
C GLU A 198 8.76 -14.83 -11.10
N TYR A 199 9.53 -13.75 -11.26
CA TYR A 199 9.95 -13.23 -12.57
C TYR A 199 11.46 -13.16 -12.69
N ASN A 200 11.98 -13.46 -13.88
CA ASN A 200 13.40 -13.36 -14.19
C ASN A 200 13.73 -11.96 -14.72
N VAL A 201 14.54 -11.22 -13.96
CA VAL A 201 14.98 -9.86 -14.31
C VAL A 201 16.43 -9.80 -14.80
N ARG A 202 17.04 -10.96 -15.04
CA ARG A 202 18.42 -11.07 -15.52
C ARG A 202 18.51 -10.72 -17.01
N ILE A 203 19.54 -10.00 -17.38
CA ILE A 203 19.93 -9.73 -18.77
C ILE A 203 21.27 -10.40 -19.10
N PRO A 204 21.58 -10.68 -20.39
CA PRO A 204 22.80 -11.40 -20.77
C PRO A 204 24.11 -10.76 -20.30
N SER A 205 24.12 -9.45 -20.10
CA SER A 205 25.29 -8.69 -19.65
C SER A 205 25.44 -8.63 -18.12
N ASP A 206 24.58 -9.29 -17.33
CA ASP A 206 24.68 -9.34 -15.86
C ASP A 206 25.83 -10.27 -15.44
N SER A 207 26.80 -9.70 -14.73
CA SER A 207 27.97 -10.41 -14.18
C SER A 207 27.66 -11.10 -12.86
N PHE A 208 26.72 -10.56 -12.09
CA PHE A 208 26.35 -11.03 -10.75
C PHE A 208 24.90 -11.50 -10.69
N THR A 209 24.57 -12.21 -9.62
CA THR A 209 23.16 -12.47 -9.27
C THR A 209 22.45 -11.15 -9.06
N CYS A 210 21.24 -11.00 -9.60
CA CYS A 210 20.44 -9.80 -9.42
C CYS A 210 20.11 -9.60 -7.95
N ASP A 211 20.49 -8.46 -7.40
CA ASP A 211 20.16 -8.04 -6.04
C ASP A 211 19.22 -6.85 -6.11
N ILE A 212 17.90 -7.12 -6.05
CA ILE A 212 16.88 -6.10 -6.24
C ILE A 212 16.64 -5.38 -4.91
N SER A 213 17.16 -4.17 -4.79
CA SER A 213 17.13 -3.39 -3.57
C SER A 213 16.05 -2.31 -3.56
N GLY A 214 15.57 -1.91 -4.74
CA GLY A 214 14.54 -0.88 -4.91
C GLY A 214 13.61 -1.17 -6.08
N ILE A 215 12.36 -0.73 -5.97
CA ILE A 215 11.33 -0.92 -6.99
C ILE A 215 10.43 0.32 -7.10
N CYS A 216 10.09 0.72 -8.32
CA CYS A 216 9.19 1.82 -8.59
C CYS A 216 8.24 1.45 -9.72
N VAL A 217 6.93 1.64 -9.51
CA VAL A 217 5.90 1.38 -10.53
C VAL A 217 5.48 2.71 -11.15
N LEU A 218 5.55 2.80 -12.48
CA LEU A 218 5.09 3.96 -13.23
C LEU A 218 3.56 3.93 -13.42
N PRO A 219 2.91 5.08 -13.68
CA PRO A 219 1.45 5.13 -13.88
C PRO A 219 0.93 4.28 -15.05
N ASP A 220 1.76 3.98 -16.05
CA ASP A 220 1.43 3.11 -17.18
C ASP A 220 1.63 1.61 -16.86
N GLY A 221 1.98 1.27 -15.62
CA GLY A 221 2.20 -0.11 -15.17
C GLY A 221 3.57 -0.69 -15.52
N GLN A 222 4.46 0.08 -16.15
CA GLN A 222 5.87 -0.32 -16.24
C GLN A 222 6.53 -0.27 -14.86
N VAL A 223 7.59 -1.06 -14.68
CA VAL A 223 8.27 -1.19 -13.39
C VAL A 223 9.76 -0.94 -13.56
N LEU A 224 10.33 -0.09 -12.72
CA LEU A 224 11.77 0.06 -12.58
C LEU A 224 12.26 -0.72 -11.37
N VAL A 225 13.39 -1.38 -11.52
CA VAL A 225 14.09 -2.05 -10.42
C VAL A 225 15.54 -1.60 -10.34
N ALA A 226 16.03 -1.42 -9.12
CA ALA A 226 17.44 -1.20 -8.81
C ALA A 226 18.11 -2.55 -8.57
N ASP A 227 19.01 -2.95 -9.47
CA ASP A 227 19.85 -4.14 -9.35
C ASP A 227 21.23 -3.70 -8.82
N SER A 228 21.35 -3.73 -7.49
CA SER A 228 22.49 -3.20 -6.73
C SER A 228 23.82 -3.83 -7.17
N TYR A 229 23.86 -5.16 -7.29
CA TYR A 229 25.10 -5.90 -7.60
C TYR A 229 25.53 -5.82 -9.05
N ASN A 230 24.58 -5.62 -9.98
CA ASN A 230 24.92 -5.39 -11.38
C ASN A 230 25.04 -3.89 -11.72
N GLU A 231 24.95 -3.00 -10.72
CA GLU A 231 25.07 -1.53 -10.88
C GLU A 231 24.11 -1.00 -11.96
N ARG A 232 22.86 -1.46 -11.93
CA ARG A 232 21.89 -1.22 -13.01
C ARG A 232 20.53 -0.79 -12.51
N VAL A 233 19.89 0.07 -13.28
CA VAL A 233 18.45 0.26 -13.24
C VAL A 233 17.85 -0.45 -14.45
N LYS A 234 16.86 -1.31 -14.23
CA LYS A 234 16.17 -2.06 -15.29
C LYS A 234 14.73 -1.62 -15.38
N LEU A 235 14.25 -1.46 -16.61
CA LEU A 235 12.85 -1.16 -16.92
C LEU A 235 12.17 -2.44 -17.39
N LEU A 236 11.06 -2.77 -16.76
CA LEU A 236 10.21 -3.91 -17.05
C LEU A 236 8.89 -3.41 -17.67
N ASN A 237 8.35 -4.17 -18.61
CA ASN A 237 6.99 -3.94 -19.10
C ASN A 237 5.93 -4.46 -18.10
N GLN A 238 4.65 -4.30 -18.45
CA GLN A 238 3.51 -4.78 -17.63
C GLN A 238 3.49 -6.31 -17.44
N GLN A 239 4.24 -7.06 -18.24
CA GLN A 239 4.43 -8.51 -18.12
C GLN A 239 5.71 -8.86 -17.34
N TYR A 240 6.34 -7.87 -16.69
CA TYR A 240 7.56 -8.00 -15.91
C TYR A 240 8.78 -8.50 -16.71
N GLN A 241 8.80 -8.28 -18.03
CA GLN A 241 9.93 -8.58 -18.89
C GLN A 241 10.84 -7.35 -19.00
N VAL A 242 12.15 -7.54 -18.90
CA VAL A 242 13.13 -6.45 -19.03
C VAL A 242 13.14 -5.93 -20.48
N VAL A 243 12.77 -4.67 -20.68
CA VAL A 243 12.70 -4.01 -21.99
C VAL A 243 13.80 -2.97 -22.21
N SER A 244 14.38 -2.44 -21.13
CA SER A 244 15.51 -1.50 -21.17
C SER A 244 16.32 -1.59 -19.88
N HIS A 245 17.57 -1.14 -19.91
CA HIS A 245 18.40 -1.00 -18.72
C HIS A 245 19.36 0.19 -18.87
N TRP A 246 19.87 0.67 -17.74
CA TRP A 246 20.86 1.72 -17.66
C TRP A 246 21.99 1.28 -16.72
N ASN A 247 23.24 1.39 -17.19
CA ASN A 247 24.43 1.10 -16.40
C ASN A 247 24.79 2.33 -15.57
N MET A 248 24.78 2.18 -14.25
CA MET A 248 25.19 3.21 -13.30
C MET A 248 26.68 3.11 -13.01
N LYS A 249 27.25 4.15 -12.40
CA LYS A 249 28.66 4.15 -11.98
C LYS A 249 28.88 3.43 -10.64
N SER A 250 27.81 3.18 -9.90
CA SER A 250 27.82 2.61 -8.55
C SER A 250 26.45 1.98 -8.27
N SER A 251 26.31 1.32 -7.12
CA SER A 251 25.13 0.49 -6.81
C SER A 251 23.88 1.33 -6.53
N PRO A 252 22.80 1.18 -7.33
CA PRO A 252 21.51 1.78 -6.98
C PRO A 252 20.91 1.04 -5.79
N VAL A 253 20.60 1.75 -4.71
CA VAL A 253 20.05 1.15 -3.49
C VAL A 253 18.53 1.25 -3.40
N ASP A 254 17.94 2.31 -3.96
CA ASP A 254 16.48 2.50 -3.94
C ASP A 254 16.01 3.42 -5.08
N ILE A 255 14.70 3.39 -5.41
CA ILE A 255 14.08 4.16 -6.50
C ILE A 255 12.73 4.72 -6.05
N CYS A 256 12.48 6.02 -6.29
CA CYS A 256 11.17 6.63 -6.07
C CYS A 256 10.67 7.40 -7.30
N LEU A 257 9.34 7.53 -7.41
CA LEU A 257 8.66 8.25 -8.49
C LEU A 257 8.64 9.76 -8.21
N ILE A 258 9.10 10.57 -9.17
CA ILE A 258 9.08 12.04 -9.08
C ILE A 258 7.93 12.61 -9.90
N THR A 259 7.85 12.20 -11.16
CA THR A 259 6.77 12.54 -12.08
C THR A 259 6.33 11.27 -12.81
N PRO A 260 5.22 11.26 -13.57
CA PRO A 260 4.78 10.08 -14.32
C PRO A 260 5.84 9.43 -15.22
N SER A 261 6.88 10.18 -15.61
CA SER A 261 7.96 9.71 -16.48
C SER A 261 9.36 9.93 -15.91
N GLU A 262 9.51 10.37 -14.66
CA GLU A 262 10.81 10.63 -14.04
C GLU A 262 10.88 9.97 -12.66
N VAL A 263 11.97 9.24 -12.42
CA VAL A 263 12.30 8.65 -11.12
C VAL A 263 13.57 9.26 -10.56
N ALA A 264 13.73 9.22 -9.24
CA ALA A 264 14.99 9.47 -8.56
C ALA A 264 15.53 8.14 -8.02
N VAL A 265 16.83 7.93 -8.18
CA VAL A 265 17.55 6.73 -7.77
C VAL A 265 18.57 7.14 -6.73
N ALA A 266 18.49 6.56 -5.54
CA ALA A 266 19.55 6.65 -4.55
C ALA A 266 20.69 5.72 -4.97
N VAL A 267 21.90 6.25 -5.07
CA VAL A 267 23.08 5.54 -5.52
C VAL A 267 24.12 5.58 -4.42
N ASN A 268 24.56 4.40 -3.99
CA ASN A 268 25.54 4.25 -2.94
C ASN A 268 26.67 3.33 -3.39
N THR A 269 27.89 3.63 -2.97
CA THR A 269 29.03 2.76 -3.22
C THR A 269 29.14 1.71 -2.13
N ILE A 270 29.05 0.45 -2.56
CA ILE A 270 29.21 -0.69 -1.66
C ILE A 270 30.65 -1.26 -1.75
N ASN A 271 31.34 -1.10 -2.88
CA ASN A 271 32.56 -1.88 -3.19
C ASN A 271 33.72 -1.14 -3.88
N THR A 272 33.70 0.18 -4.01
CA THR A 272 34.81 0.92 -4.67
C THR A 272 35.48 1.91 -3.71
N HIS A 273 36.70 2.33 -4.05
CA HIS A 273 37.42 3.38 -3.31
C HIS A 273 36.80 4.78 -3.49
N GLU A 274 35.80 4.92 -4.37
CA GLU A 274 35.13 6.18 -4.63
C GLU A 274 33.91 6.28 -3.72
N ASN A 275 33.90 7.25 -2.79
CA ASN A 275 32.77 7.42 -1.89
C ASN A 275 31.60 8.13 -2.58
N ILE A 276 30.93 7.44 -3.52
CA ILE A 276 29.79 7.98 -4.27
C ILE A 276 28.52 7.76 -3.45
N HIS A 277 27.92 8.87 -3.02
CA HIS A 277 26.56 8.91 -2.49
C HIS A 277 25.82 10.00 -3.27
N GLU A 278 24.94 9.61 -4.19
CA GLU A 278 24.23 10.58 -5.03
C GLU A 278 22.78 10.21 -5.22
N VAL A 279 22.00 11.22 -5.61
CA VAL A 279 20.69 11.00 -6.21
C VAL A 279 20.81 11.24 -7.70
N GLN A 280 20.46 10.25 -8.51
CA GLN A 280 20.42 10.35 -9.96
C GLN A 280 18.97 10.29 -10.46
N PHE A 281 18.58 11.25 -11.31
CA PHE A 281 17.28 11.25 -11.94
C PHE A 281 17.33 10.48 -13.26
N ILE A 282 16.30 9.69 -13.54
CA ILE A 282 16.17 8.95 -14.79
C ILE A 282 14.78 9.20 -15.36
N THR A 283 14.73 9.65 -16.62
CA THR A 283 13.49 9.80 -17.37
C THR A 283 13.21 8.54 -18.17
N VAL A 284 11.97 8.07 -18.13
CA VAL A 284 11.47 6.97 -18.96
C VAL A 284 10.79 7.60 -20.17
N ASN A 285 11.35 7.39 -21.35
CA ASN A 285 10.83 7.94 -22.60
C ASN A 285 10.68 6.83 -23.64
N GLN A 286 9.43 6.52 -24.01
CA GLN A 286 9.11 5.48 -25.01
C GLN A 286 9.79 4.14 -24.71
N GLY A 287 9.74 3.70 -23.45
CA GLY A 287 10.35 2.43 -23.01
C GLY A 287 11.88 2.45 -22.94
N LYS A 288 12.53 3.62 -23.04
CA LYS A 288 13.98 3.79 -22.86
C LYS A 288 14.28 4.59 -21.60
N LEU A 289 15.36 4.23 -20.94
CA LEU A 289 15.90 4.96 -19.78
C LEU A 289 16.86 6.04 -20.27
N VAL A 290 16.58 7.30 -19.92
CA VAL A 290 17.40 8.46 -20.26
C VAL A 290 17.93 9.06 -18.96
N PRO A 291 19.26 9.03 -18.71
CA PRO A 291 19.82 9.63 -17.51
C PRO A 291 19.61 11.16 -17.54
N GLY A 292 19.17 11.70 -16.41
CA GLY A 292 18.95 13.12 -16.22
C GLY A 292 20.01 13.76 -15.32
N ARG A 293 19.55 14.77 -14.56
CA ARG A 293 20.37 15.46 -13.56
C ARG A 293 20.75 14.54 -12.41
N LYS A 294 21.76 14.95 -11.64
CA LYS A 294 22.16 14.29 -10.39
C LYS A 294 22.79 15.28 -9.43
N PHE A 295 22.79 14.97 -8.14
CA PHE A 295 23.49 15.74 -7.13
C PHE A 295 24.12 14.83 -6.08
N GLN A 296 25.27 15.28 -5.55
CA GLN A 296 26.02 14.54 -4.52
C GLN A 296 25.42 14.79 -3.14
N LEU A 297 25.38 13.73 -2.35
CA LEU A 297 25.03 13.74 -0.94
C LEU A 297 26.31 13.79 -0.10
N GLN A 298 26.22 14.37 1.08
CA GLN A 298 27.32 14.40 2.05
C GLN A 298 27.28 13.24 3.05
N HIS A 299 26.40 12.27 2.81
CA HIS A 299 26.14 11.13 3.68
C HIS A 299 25.76 9.92 2.83
N GLU A 300 25.87 8.72 3.40
CA GLU A 300 25.36 7.51 2.78
C GLU A 300 23.85 7.60 2.54
N CYS A 301 23.37 7.03 1.44
CA CYS A 301 21.95 6.84 1.19
C CYS A 301 21.59 5.35 1.19
N ARG A 302 20.41 5.01 1.72
CA ARG A 302 19.87 3.65 1.74
C ARG A 302 18.46 3.56 1.19
N GLY A 303 17.64 4.58 1.43
CA GLY A 303 16.29 4.69 0.90
C GLY A 303 16.01 6.09 0.39
N ILE A 304 15.04 6.22 -0.52
CA ILE A 304 14.62 7.49 -1.09
C ILE A 304 13.11 7.58 -1.26
N ALA A 305 12.58 8.74 -0.88
CA ALA A 305 11.18 9.12 -0.99
C ALA A 305 11.02 10.33 -1.88
N HIS A 306 9.80 10.53 -2.35
CA HIS A 306 9.36 11.82 -2.84
C HIS A 306 7.97 12.14 -2.29
N HIS A 307 7.81 13.34 -1.73
CA HIS A 307 6.53 13.86 -1.28
C HIS A 307 6.48 15.37 -1.46
N GLN A 308 5.42 15.87 -2.11
CA GLN A 308 5.14 17.30 -2.29
C GLN A 308 6.33 18.14 -2.81
N GLY A 309 7.14 17.61 -3.74
CA GLY A 309 8.27 18.33 -4.32
C GLY A 309 9.57 18.29 -3.50
N ASP A 310 9.58 17.52 -2.42
CA ASP A 310 10.76 17.26 -1.59
C ASP A 310 11.15 15.78 -1.67
N LEU A 311 12.46 15.54 -1.56
CA LEU A 311 13.04 14.22 -1.43
C LEU A 311 13.34 13.94 0.04
N PHE A 312 13.05 12.72 0.47
CA PHE A 312 13.45 12.26 1.80
C PHE A 312 14.43 11.12 1.62
N VAL A 313 15.65 11.30 2.12
CA VAL A 313 16.74 10.35 1.92
C VAL A 313 17.18 9.84 3.28
N THR A 314 17.27 8.53 3.43
CA THR A 314 17.79 7.93 4.66
C THR A 314 19.25 7.57 4.54
N SER A 315 19.97 7.75 5.63
CA SER A 315 21.20 7.01 5.90
C SER A 315 20.89 5.79 6.77
N GLY A 316 21.92 5.09 7.26
CA GLY A 316 21.72 4.04 8.27
C GLY A 316 21.18 4.58 9.61
N LYS A 317 21.27 5.89 9.87
CA LYS A 317 21.01 6.50 11.20
C LYS A 317 20.20 7.78 11.16
N GLU A 318 20.02 8.38 9.99
CA GLU A 318 19.45 9.72 9.87
C GLU A 318 18.43 9.77 8.74
N LEU A 319 17.51 10.73 8.86
CA LEU A 319 16.57 11.09 7.81
C LEU A 319 16.84 12.54 7.39
N TYR A 320 17.04 12.73 6.10
CA TYR A 320 17.31 14.03 5.51
C TYR A 320 16.19 14.43 4.56
N LYS A 321 15.91 15.72 4.51
CA LYS A 321 14.99 16.34 3.56
C LYS A 321 15.78 17.19 2.57
N TYR A 322 15.63 16.91 1.29
CA TYR A 322 16.26 17.61 0.18
C TYR A 322 15.22 18.23 -0.75
N SER A 323 15.57 19.35 -1.38
CA SER A 323 14.82 19.80 -2.56
C SER A 323 15.17 18.94 -3.77
N LEU A 324 14.32 18.94 -4.80
CA LEU A 324 14.59 18.25 -6.08
C LEU A 324 15.86 18.75 -6.81
N ASN A 325 16.37 19.93 -6.45
CA ASN A 325 17.61 20.49 -6.98
C ASN A 325 18.85 20.08 -6.15
N GLY A 326 18.70 19.23 -5.14
CA GLY A 326 19.79 18.73 -4.31
C GLY A 326 20.19 19.64 -3.15
N LYS A 327 19.41 20.68 -2.84
CA LYS A 327 19.67 21.50 -1.66
C LYS A 327 19.18 20.75 -0.42
N LEU A 328 20.08 20.48 0.53
CA LEU A 328 19.68 20.00 1.86
C LEU A 328 18.81 21.07 2.54
N ILE A 329 17.57 20.70 2.88
CA ILE A 329 16.62 21.57 3.57
C ILE A 329 16.82 21.44 5.08
N CYS A 330 16.76 20.21 5.59
CA CYS A 330 17.00 19.91 7.00
C CYS A 330 17.31 18.42 7.22
N ARG A 331 17.88 18.11 8.38
CA ARG A 331 17.93 16.77 8.96
C ARG A 331 16.69 16.62 9.86
N LEU A 332 15.83 15.67 9.55
CA LEU A 332 14.56 15.44 10.26
C LEU A 332 14.73 14.52 11.47
N TYR A 333 15.70 13.61 11.41
CA TYR A 333 15.96 12.65 12.49
C TYR A 333 17.44 12.25 12.50
N GLU A 334 17.96 11.96 13.69
CA GLU A 334 19.31 11.45 13.94
C GLU A 334 19.28 10.47 15.12
N ASP A 335 19.64 9.21 14.90
CA ASP A 335 19.88 8.23 15.96
C ASP A 335 21.27 8.46 16.59
N PHE A 336 21.43 9.59 17.26
CA PHE A 336 22.65 9.90 18.01
C PHE A 336 22.33 10.46 19.39
N ASP A 337 22.74 9.73 20.41
CA ASP A 337 22.69 10.21 21.79
C ASP A 337 24.01 10.89 22.16
N TYR A 338 24.00 12.21 22.05
CA TYR A 338 25.14 13.08 22.37
C TYR A 338 25.61 12.93 23.83
N ASN A 339 24.76 12.49 24.75
CA ASN A 339 25.11 12.38 26.16
C ASN A 339 25.88 11.11 26.47
N THR A 340 25.54 10.01 25.77
CA THR A 340 26.18 8.72 26.02
C THR A 340 27.33 8.42 25.08
N GLY A 341 27.44 9.16 23.96
CA GLY A 341 28.40 8.88 22.90
C GLY A 341 28.23 7.48 22.29
N LYS A 342 27.08 6.84 22.54
CA LYS A 342 26.77 5.49 22.06
C LYS A 342 25.76 5.60 20.92
N ASN A 343 26.06 4.90 19.84
CA ASN A 343 25.07 4.60 18.81
C ASN A 343 24.09 3.57 19.41
N HIS A 344 22.78 3.83 19.38
CA HIS A 344 21.79 2.86 19.84
C HIS A 344 21.59 1.71 18.86
N GLY A 345 22.20 1.79 17.67
CA GLY A 345 22.17 0.72 16.67
C GLY A 345 20.80 0.58 16.01
N GLU A 346 19.99 1.63 16.05
CA GLU A 346 18.64 1.61 15.50
C GLU A 346 18.73 1.83 13.99
N SER A 347 18.02 1.00 13.23
CA SER A 347 17.95 1.11 11.78
C SER A 347 16.65 1.80 11.43
N ILE A 348 16.72 2.92 10.73
CA ILE A 348 15.53 3.57 10.18
C ILE A 348 15.16 2.81 8.91
N LEU A 349 13.97 2.21 8.89
CA LEU A 349 13.41 1.62 7.68
C LEU A 349 12.32 2.56 7.18
N ILE A 350 12.54 3.19 6.03
CA ILE A 350 11.46 3.87 5.34
C ILE A 350 10.91 2.91 4.31
N THR A 351 9.64 2.54 4.47
CA THR A 351 8.95 1.64 3.56
C THR A 351 7.89 2.45 2.84
N PHE A 352 8.06 2.63 1.53
CA PHE A 352 7.02 3.24 0.71
C PHE A 352 5.99 2.21 0.31
N VAL A 353 4.76 2.50 0.67
CA VAL A 353 3.61 1.73 0.22
C VAL A 353 3.12 2.37 -1.09
N LEU A 354 3.42 1.69 -2.20
CA LEU A 354 3.35 2.14 -3.60
C LEU A 354 2.00 2.70 -4.12
N CYS A 355 0.97 2.86 -3.30
CA CYS A 355 -0.39 3.14 -3.80
C CYS A 355 -0.97 4.52 -3.44
N THR A 356 -0.35 5.32 -2.56
CA THR A 356 -1.04 6.51 -2.03
C THR A 356 -0.22 7.79 -1.93
N GLY A 357 1.05 7.80 -2.35
CA GLY A 357 1.93 8.98 -2.18
C GLY A 357 2.22 9.35 -0.72
N ILE A 358 1.82 8.48 0.23
CA ILE A 358 2.12 8.61 1.65
C ILE A 358 3.49 8.02 1.90
N CYS A 359 4.35 8.82 2.52
CA CYS A 359 5.69 8.45 2.86
C CYS A 359 5.71 7.93 4.30
N LEU A 360 5.75 6.61 4.48
CA LEU A 360 5.77 5.99 5.81
C LEU A 360 7.22 5.71 6.23
N ALA A 361 7.75 6.53 7.13
CA ALA A 361 9.00 6.23 7.81
C ALA A 361 8.70 5.47 9.11
N ILE A 362 9.18 4.23 9.20
CA ILE A 362 9.07 3.46 10.44
C ILE A 362 10.43 3.52 11.13
N VAL A 363 10.47 4.26 12.24
CA VAL A 363 11.63 4.28 13.12
C VAL A 363 11.39 3.22 14.18
N GLY A 364 12.02 2.06 14.03
CA GLY A 364 11.80 0.90 14.90
C GLY A 364 12.85 0.74 16.00
N LYS A 365 12.42 0.62 17.26
CA LYS A 365 13.23 0.21 18.42
C LYS A 365 12.73 -1.13 18.96
N GLY A 366 13.18 -2.25 18.36
CA GLY A 366 12.66 -3.56 18.75
C GLY A 366 11.12 -3.65 18.61
N VAL A 367 10.41 -4.13 19.64
CA VAL A 367 8.94 -4.36 19.63
C VAL A 367 8.12 -3.05 19.66
N LEU A 368 8.76 -1.88 19.76
CA LEU A 368 8.09 -0.58 19.75
C LEU A 368 8.58 0.25 18.57
N SER A 369 7.68 0.49 17.62
CA SER A 369 7.94 1.29 16.43
C SER A 369 7.31 2.67 16.59
N GLN A 370 8.09 3.74 16.38
CA GLN A 370 7.54 5.07 16.13
C GLN A 370 7.27 5.20 14.64
N ILE A 371 6.01 5.45 14.33
CA ILE A 371 5.56 5.71 12.96
C ILE A 371 5.64 7.21 12.73
N VAL A 372 6.49 7.62 11.79
CA VAL A 372 6.52 9.00 11.29
C VAL A 372 5.84 8.99 9.92
N LEU A 373 4.63 9.56 9.87
CA LEU A 373 3.84 9.72 8.65
C LEU A 373 4.16 11.06 8.02
N PHE A 374 4.52 11.05 6.73
CA PHE A 374 4.72 12.24 5.90
C PHE A 374 3.69 12.34 4.79
#